data_AF-A0A0R1LXC4-F1
#
_entry.id   AF-A0A0R1LXC4-F1
#
_cell.length_a   1.000
_cell.length_b   1.000
_cell.length_c   1.000
_cell.angle_alpha   90.00
_cell.angle_beta   90.00
_cell.angle_gamma   90.00
#
_symmetry.space_group_name_H-M   'P 1'
#
loop_
_entity.id
_entity.type
_entity.pdbx_description
1 polymer ?
#
loop_
_entity_poly.entity_id
_entity_poly.type
_entity_poly.pdbx_seq_one_letter_code
_entity_poly.pdbx_strand_id
1 'polypeptide(L)'
;MLASVILGSRIRSSRKSFMKKNKKVVNLGIVSIAALLLVANVPAFKTEVSAATTENVTSKVPEILSESTQHRLDKYVTVENNQYVLNEAAKSVVSEKEYEAAKQVIVQTNASITKSGSVINKETKEATNEFTVSENGRKVISLNRAKAKKKKYHYGVNKVTYHWNYIRIYMDKKLTKAVVSGVIGGLGALVGEYVTGGAATVAIAVITPAVASYVGDSIKSGVWVDYNLFIRRVNRVGWQ
;
A
#
# COMPACT_ATOMS: atom_id res chain seq x y z
N MET A 1 9.22 -32.37 79.47
CA MET A 1 7.76 -32.39 79.21
C MET A 1 7.59 -32.42 77.70
N LEU A 2 7.40 -33.62 77.13
CA LEU A 2 6.14 -34.13 76.56
C LEU A 2 5.72 -33.34 75.30
N ALA A 3 5.50 -33.88 74.10
CA ALA A 3 5.50 -35.21 73.51
C ALA A 3 5.54 -34.97 71.96
N SER A 4 6.25 -35.77 71.12
CA SER A 4 5.73 -36.89 70.29
C SER A 4 4.58 -36.49 69.32
N VAL A 5 4.38 -36.94 68.06
CA VAL A 5 4.80 -38.10 67.21
C VAL A 5 3.84 -37.99 65.97
N ILE A 6 4.29 -37.95 64.71
CA ILE A 6 4.46 -39.06 63.73
C ILE A 6 3.27 -39.32 62.74
N LEU A 7 3.68 -39.64 61.48
CA LEU A 7 3.04 -40.46 60.41
C LEU A 7 1.72 -39.98 59.77
N GLY A 8 1.39 -40.30 58.52
CA GLY A 8 1.92 -41.25 57.52
C GLY A 8 1.10 -41.08 56.23
N SER A 9 1.72 -41.14 55.04
CA SER A 9 1.89 -42.32 54.16
C SER A 9 0.60 -42.95 53.59
N ARG A 10 0.55 -43.03 52.24
CA ARG A 10 -0.07 -44.03 51.32
C ARG A 10 -0.58 -43.32 50.05
N ILE A 11 0.01 -43.49 48.86
CA ILE A 11 0.08 -44.67 47.97
C ILE A 11 -1.26 -45.38 47.76
N ARG A 12 -1.86 -45.23 46.56
CA ARG A 12 -2.36 -46.25 45.61
C ARG A 12 -3.31 -45.57 44.61
N SER A 13 -2.99 -45.55 43.32
CA SER A 13 -3.29 -46.61 42.35
C SER A 13 -4.79 -46.91 42.22
N SER A 14 -5.37 -46.52 41.09
CA SER A 14 -6.54 -47.19 40.50
C SER A 14 -6.71 -46.79 39.03
N ARG A 15 -6.24 -47.66 38.13
CA ARG A 15 -6.74 -47.79 36.75
C ARG A 15 -8.22 -48.17 36.77
N LYS A 16 -9.07 -47.48 35.98
CA LYS A 16 -10.25 -48.04 35.28
C LYS A 16 -10.42 -47.23 33.99
N SER A 17 -10.09 -47.79 32.81
CA SER A 17 -10.82 -48.79 32.02
C SER A 17 -11.93 -48.17 31.16
N PHE A 18 -11.68 -48.16 29.84
CA PHE A 18 -12.58 -48.39 28.71
C PHE A 18 -14.04 -47.90 28.79
N MET A 19 -14.45 -47.06 27.82
CA MET A 19 -15.41 -47.52 26.80
C MET A 19 -15.47 -46.60 25.57
N LYS A 20 -15.35 -47.27 24.44
CA LYS A 20 -15.48 -46.84 23.04
C LYS A 20 -16.92 -46.39 22.75
N LYS A 21 -17.12 -45.22 22.14
CA LYS A 21 -18.35 -44.91 21.40
C LYS A 21 -18.02 -44.29 20.04
N ASN A 22 -18.17 -45.12 19.02
CA ASN A 22 -18.19 -44.75 17.60
C ASN A 22 -19.26 -43.69 17.34
N LYS A 23 -18.90 -42.56 16.73
CA LYS A 23 -19.85 -41.77 15.93
C LYS A 23 -19.13 -41.16 14.71
N LYS A 24 -19.36 -41.83 13.59
CA LYS A 24 -19.56 -41.32 12.22
C LYS A 24 -18.51 -40.34 11.67
N VAL A 25 -17.69 -40.91 10.79
CA VAL A 25 -16.94 -40.25 9.73
C VAL A 25 -17.88 -39.31 8.96
N VAL A 26 -17.58 -38.01 8.97
CA VAL A 26 -18.11 -37.07 7.98
C VAL A 26 -16.93 -36.65 7.12
N ASN A 27 -16.88 -37.27 5.95
CA ASN A 27 -16.00 -36.93 4.84
C ASN A 27 -16.49 -35.59 4.29
N LEU A 28 -15.77 -34.51 4.57
CA LEU A 28 -15.91 -33.24 3.84
C LEU A 28 -14.63 -33.07 3.05
N GLY A 29 -14.75 -33.34 1.75
CA GLY A 29 -13.67 -33.27 0.78
C GLY A 29 -13.01 -31.90 0.83
N ILE A 30 -11.75 -31.88 1.24
CA ILE A 30 -10.85 -30.77 0.96
C ILE A 30 -10.52 -30.90 -0.52
N VAL A 31 -11.15 -30.08 -1.35
CA VAL A 31 -10.65 -29.82 -2.70
C VAL A 31 -9.33 -29.07 -2.53
N SER A 32 -8.22 -29.81 -2.56
CA SER A 32 -6.88 -29.25 -2.67
C SER A 32 -6.78 -28.54 -4.01
N ILE A 33 -7.02 -27.23 -4.05
CA ILE A 33 -6.56 -26.38 -5.14
C ILE A 33 -5.03 -26.37 -5.03
N ALA A 34 -4.38 -27.16 -5.88
CA ALA A 34 -2.96 -27.08 -6.09
C ALA A 34 -2.63 -25.66 -6.61
N ALA A 35 -2.25 -24.77 -5.70
CA ALA A 35 -1.65 -23.50 -6.07
C ALA A 35 -0.29 -23.82 -6.71
N LEU A 36 -0.22 -23.76 -8.04
CA LEU A 36 1.05 -23.68 -8.75
C LEU A 36 1.76 -22.41 -8.28
N LEU A 37 2.72 -22.57 -7.37
CA LEU A 37 3.73 -21.57 -7.08
C LEU A 37 4.67 -21.48 -8.28
N LEU A 38 4.32 -20.63 -9.25
CA LEU A 38 5.31 -20.11 -10.18
C LEU A 38 6.22 -19.16 -9.39
N VAL A 39 7.35 -19.71 -8.93
CA VAL A 39 8.44 -18.93 -8.36
C VAL A 39 9.04 -18.11 -9.50
N ALA A 40 8.56 -16.88 -9.68
CA ALA A 40 9.26 -15.93 -10.52
C ALA A 40 10.58 -15.58 -9.82
N ASN A 41 11.70 -15.98 -10.41
CA ASN A 41 13.02 -15.48 -10.04
C ASN A 41 13.04 -13.96 -10.24
N VAL A 42 12.78 -13.21 -9.18
CA VAL A 42 13.01 -11.76 -9.17
C VAL A 42 14.51 -11.57 -8.91
N PRO A 43 15.29 -11.02 -9.85
CA PRO A 43 16.67 -10.68 -9.57
C PRO A 43 16.71 -9.67 -8.42
N ALA A 44 17.44 -10.02 -7.36
CA ALA A 44 17.70 -9.13 -6.23
C ALA A 44 18.57 -7.96 -6.72
N PHE A 45 17.95 -6.82 -6.99
CA PHE A 45 18.67 -5.59 -7.25
C PHE A 45 19.28 -5.10 -5.94
N LYS A 46 20.61 -5.20 -5.83
CA LYS A 46 21.39 -4.47 -4.84
C LYS A 46 21.26 -2.98 -5.18
N THR A 47 20.63 -2.20 -4.30
CA THR A 47 20.67 -0.74 -4.39
C THR A 47 22.01 -0.24 -3.88
N GLU A 48 22.96 -0.03 -4.80
CA GLU A 48 24.03 0.94 -4.59
C GLU A 48 23.52 2.30 -5.09
N VAL A 49 23.33 3.23 -4.16
CA VAL A 49 23.00 4.61 -4.48
C VAL A 49 24.29 5.29 -4.90
N SER A 50 24.52 5.35 -6.22
CA SER A 50 25.55 6.22 -6.80
C SER A 50 24.93 7.59 -7.09
N ALA A 51 25.43 8.61 -6.38
CA ALA A 51 25.09 9.99 -6.63
C ALA A 51 26.06 10.57 -7.66
N ALA A 52 25.68 10.60 -8.93
CA ALA A 52 26.18 11.56 -9.92
C ALA A 52 25.35 11.51 -11.21
N THR A 53 25.17 12.71 -11.77
CA THR A 53 24.70 13.02 -13.12
C THR A 53 23.17 13.07 -13.30
N THR A 54 22.68 14.30 -13.19
CA THR A 54 21.41 14.78 -13.73
C THR A 54 21.42 14.63 -15.25
N GLU A 55 21.06 13.46 -15.76
CA GLU A 55 20.60 13.33 -17.13
C GLU A 55 19.08 13.39 -17.18
N ASN A 56 18.62 14.19 -18.12
CA ASN A 56 17.22 14.40 -18.47
C ASN A 56 16.61 13.04 -18.87
N VAL A 57 16.04 12.31 -17.91
CA VAL A 57 15.23 11.11 -18.19
C VAL A 57 13.88 11.56 -18.75
N THR A 58 13.91 12.13 -19.95
CA THR A 58 12.78 12.06 -20.88
C THR A 58 12.89 10.72 -21.60
N SER A 59 12.87 9.62 -20.85
CA SER A 59 12.47 8.35 -21.41
C SER A 59 10.98 8.46 -21.69
N LYS A 60 10.63 8.69 -22.96
CA LYS A 60 9.30 8.38 -23.50
C LYS A 60 9.08 6.88 -23.28
N VAL A 61 8.64 6.51 -22.07
CA VAL A 61 7.97 5.24 -21.83
C VAL A 61 6.85 5.21 -22.87
N PRO A 62 6.77 4.17 -23.72
CA PRO A 62 5.75 4.10 -24.75
C PRO A 62 4.39 4.40 -24.11
N GLU A 63 3.73 5.41 -24.65
CA GLU A 63 2.46 5.98 -24.22
C GLU A 63 1.36 4.98 -24.57
N ILE A 64 1.37 3.81 -23.91
CA ILE A 64 0.38 2.78 -24.21
C ILE A 64 -0.99 3.24 -23.66
N LEU A 65 -1.05 4.15 -22.67
CA LEU A 65 -2.27 4.47 -21.94
C LEU A 65 -2.39 5.94 -21.53
N SER A 66 -3.17 6.67 -22.32
CA SER A 66 -3.49 8.09 -22.13
C SER A 66 -4.37 8.33 -20.89
N GLU A 67 -4.43 9.58 -20.42
CA GLU A 67 -5.43 10.00 -19.42
C GLU A 67 -6.87 9.83 -19.93
N SER A 68 -7.08 9.94 -21.24
CA SER A 68 -8.40 9.75 -21.86
C SER A 68 -8.94 8.33 -21.68
N THR A 69 -8.06 7.32 -21.78
CA THR A 69 -8.41 5.91 -21.53
C THR A 69 -8.84 5.71 -20.09
N GLN A 70 -8.13 6.31 -19.14
CA GLN A 70 -8.46 6.24 -17.72
C GLN A 70 -9.85 6.85 -17.44
N HIS A 71 -10.13 8.02 -18.01
CA HIS A 71 -11.42 8.68 -17.84
C HIS A 71 -12.60 7.86 -18.41
N ARG A 72 -12.38 7.16 -19.52
CA ARG A 72 -13.40 6.24 -20.10
C ARG A 72 -13.66 5.06 -19.19
N LEU A 73 -12.62 4.54 -18.53
CA LEU A 73 -12.71 3.38 -17.63
C LEU A 73 -13.29 3.71 -16.25
N ASP A 74 -13.17 4.95 -15.76
CA ASP A 74 -13.67 5.38 -14.43
C ASP A 74 -15.13 4.96 -14.16
N LYS A 75 -15.98 5.03 -15.19
CA LYS A 75 -17.41 4.68 -15.11
C LYS A 75 -17.66 3.18 -14.92
N TYR A 76 -16.69 2.35 -15.29
CA TYR A 76 -16.77 0.90 -15.25
C TYR A 76 -16.05 0.29 -14.05
N VAL A 77 -15.38 1.10 -13.23
CA VAL A 77 -14.75 0.64 -11.99
C VAL A 77 -15.72 0.76 -10.83
N THR A 78 -16.01 -0.34 -10.14
CA THR A 78 -16.85 -0.41 -8.93
C THR A 78 -16.00 -0.77 -7.71
N VAL A 79 -16.57 -0.61 -6.52
CA VAL A 79 -15.96 -1.04 -5.26
C VAL A 79 -16.78 -2.18 -4.68
N GLU A 80 -16.19 -3.36 -4.66
CA GLU A 80 -16.82 -4.60 -4.19
C GLU A 80 -15.88 -5.28 -3.21
N ASN A 81 -16.38 -5.69 -2.04
CA ASN A 81 -15.57 -6.38 -1.03
C ASN A 81 -14.25 -5.68 -0.67
N ASN A 82 -14.27 -4.35 -0.55
CA ASN A 82 -13.09 -3.52 -0.28
C ASN A 82 -12.00 -3.58 -1.36
N GLN A 83 -12.40 -3.83 -2.62
CA GLN A 83 -11.51 -3.89 -3.78
C GLN A 83 -12.12 -3.12 -4.94
N TYR A 84 -11.26 -2.54 -5.78
CA TYR A 84 -11.67 -2.05 -7.09
C TYR A 84 -11.91 -3.23 -8.03
N VAL A 85 -13.00 -3.19 -8.77
CA VAL A 85 -13.38 -4.20 -9.77
C VAL A 85 -13.69 -3.50 -11.07
N LEU A 86 -13.14 -3.98 -12.19
CA LEU A 86 -13.44 -3.47 -13.53
C LEU A 86 -14.53 -4.32 -14.16
N ASN A 87 -15.63 -3.68 -14.58
CA ASN A 87 -16.73 -4.34 -15.25
C ASN A 87 -16.33 -4.77 -16.68
N GLU A 88 -16.74 -5.98 -17.10
CA GLU A 88 -16.45 -6.50 -18.44
C GLU A 88 -17.01 -5.65 -19.59
N ALA A 89 -18.08 -4.88 -19.34
CA ALA A 89 -18.62 -3.92 -20.30
C ALA A 89 -17.57 -2.89 -20.75
N ALA A 90 -16.51 -2.66 -19.97
CA ALA A 90 -15.41 -1.79 -20.35
C ALA A 90 -14.68 -2.25 -21.63
N LYS A 91 -14.71 -3.54 -21.98
CA LYS A 91 -14.11 -4.08 -23.23
C LYS A 91 -14.72 -3.46 -24.49
N SER A 92 -15.95 -2.95 -24.41
CA SER A 92 -16.61 -2.26 -25.52
C SER A 92 -16.12 -0.82 -25.73
N VAL A 93 -15.47 -0.23 -24.72
CA VAL A 93 -15.02 1.16 -24.74
C VAL A 93 -13.51 1.32 -24.70
N VAL A 94 -12.71 0.27 -24.76
CA VAL A 94 -11.25 0.38 -24.87
C VAL A 94 -10.73 -0.81 -25.67
N SER A 95 -9.48 -0.75 -26.13
CA SER A 95 -8.84 -1.92 -26.72
C SER A 95 -8.57 -3.00 -25.66
N GLU A 96 -8.44 -4.25 -26.09
CA GLU A 96 -8.12 -5.38 -25.21
C GLU A 96 -6.82 -5.14 -24.41
N LYS A 97 -5.82 -4.54 -25.07
CA LYS A 97 -4.55 -4.19 -24.44
C LYS A 97 -4.73 -3.18 -23.29
N GLU A 98 -5.58 -2.18 -23.49
CA GLU A 98 -5.87 -1.18 -22.46
C GLU A 98 -6.70 -1.77 -21.30
N TYR A 99 -7.66 -2.63 -21.62
CA TYR A 99 -8.48 -3.34 -20.63
C TYR A 99 -7.62 -4.22 -19.71
N GLU A 100 -6.75 -5.05 -20.29
CA GLU A 100 -5.87 -5.94 -19.50
C GLU A 100 -4.85 -5.15 -18.68
N ALA A 101 -4.32 -4.06 -19.23
CA ALA A 101 -3.42 -3.20 -18.49
C ALA A 101 -4.13 -2.47 -17.33
N ALA A 102 -5.39 -2.07 -17.49
CA ALA A 102 -6.21 -1.53 -16.39
C ALA A 102 -6.48 -2.57 -15.29
N LYS A 103 -6.77 -3.83 -15.65
CA LYS A 103 -6.88 -4.93 -14.69
C LYS A 103 -5.59 -5.10 -13.87
N GLN A 104 -4.43 -5.06 -14.52
CA GLN A 104 -3.15 -5.16 -13.83
C GLN A 104 -2.93 -4.03 -12.82
N VAL A 105 -3.29 -2.79 -13.19
CA VAL A 105 -3.21 -1.64 -12.27
C VAL A 105 -4.16 -1.83 -11.09
N ILE A 106 -5.41 -2.25 -11.34
CA ILE A 106 -6.38 -2.53 -10.28
C ILE A 106 -5.88 -3.61 -9.31
N VAL A 107 -5.29 -4.69 -9.82
CA VAL A 107 -4.70 -5.75 -8.98
C VAL A 107 -3.59 -5.19 -8.09
N GLN A 108 -2.70 -4.35 -8.63
CA GLN A 108 -1.62 -3.72 -7.87
C GLN A 108 -2.16 -2.76 -6.81
N THR A 109 -3.17 -1.95 -7.15
CA THR A 109 -3.81 -1.03 -6.22
C THR A 109 -4.51 -1.79 -5.09
N ASN A 110 -5.26 -2.85 -5.40
CA ASN A 110 -5.92 -3.69 -4.41
C ASN A 110 -4.92 -4.38 -3.47
N ALA A 111 -3.76 -4.79 -3.99
CA ALA A 111 -2.67 -5.32 -3.17
C ALA A 111 -2.12 -4.25 -2.20
N SER A 112 -1.96 -3.00 -2.67
CA SER A 112 -1.54 -1.88 -1.81
C SER A 112 -2.57 -1.55 -0.72
N ILE A 113 -3.86 -1.58 -1.05
CA ILE A 113 -4.97 -1.38 -0.11
C ILE A 113 -4.99 -2.48 0.95
N THR A 114 -4.83 -3.74 0.53
CA THR A 114 -4.78 -4.90 1.42
C THR A 114 -3.59 -4.80 2.36
N LYS A 115 -2.40 -4.50 1.83
CA LYS A 115 -1.16 -4.36 2.60
C LYS A 115 -1.27 -3.26 3.66
N SER A 116 -1.85 -2.12 3.29
CA SER A 116 -2.01 -0.97 4.20
C SER A 116 -3.17 -1.13 5.19
N GLY A 117 -4.04 -2.12 5.01
CA GLY A 117 -5.25 -2.31 5.82
C GLY A 117 -6.29 -1.20 5.60
N SER A 118 -6.29 -0.56 4.44
CA SER A 118 -7.19 0.55 4.14
C SER A 118 -8.62 0.08 3.86
N VAL A 119 -9.60 0.93 4.13
CA VAL A 119 -11.00 0.71 3.74
C VAL A 119 -11.41 1.71 2.66
N ILE A 120 -11.89 1.22 1.54
CA ILE A 120 -12.39 2.01 0.41
C ILE A 120 -13.82 2.47 0.70
N ASN A 121 -14.04 3.77 0.64
CA ASN A 121 -15.39 4.33 0.62
C ASN A 121 -16.05 4.00 -0.72
N LYS A 122 -17.21 3.33 -0.69
CA LYS A 122 -17.92 2.89 -1.91
C LYS A 122 -18.47 4.03 -2.75
N GLU A 123 -18.86 5.15 -2.14
CA GLU A 123 -19.44 6.30 -2.83
C GLU A 123 -18.36 7.13 -3.52
N THR A 124 -17.27 7.44 -2.80
CA THR A 124 -16.19 8.26 -3.35
C THR A 124 -15.17 7.45 -4.14
N LYS A 125 -15.14 6.12 -3.96
CA LYS A 125 -14.12 5.20 -4.50
C LYS A 125 -12.71 5.59 -4.04
N GLU A 126 -12.59 6.04 -2.80
CA GLU A 126 -11.32 6.46 -2.20
C GLU A 126 -11.05 5.71 -0.89
N ALA A 127 -9.79 5.30 -0.70
CA ALA A 127 -9.29 4.80 0.59
C ALA A 127 -8.23 5.76 1.13
N THR A 128 -8.36 6.23 2.37
CA THR A 128 -7.44 7.21 2.97
C THR A 128 -6.68 6.61 4.16
N ASN A 129 -5.37 6.80 4.21
CA ASN A 129 -4.57 6.56 5.41
C ASN A 129 -3.80 7.81 5.78
N GLU A 130 -3.87 8.19 7.05
CA GLU A 130 -3.00 9.22 7.61
C GLU A 130 -1.72 8.58 8.14
N PHE A 131 -0.61 9.32 8.12
CA PHE A 131 0.67 8.81 8.61
C PHE A 131 1.51 9.91 9.26
N THR A 132 2.51 9.49 10.03
CA THR A 132 3.67 10.32 10.36
C THR A 132 4.95 9.64 9.90
N VAL A 133 5.99 10.45 9.72
CA VAL A 133 7.34 9.96 9.51
C VAL A 133 8.11 10.15 10.83
N SER A 134 8.85 9.13 11.25
CA SER A 134 9.73 9.20 12.42
C SER A 134 10.74 10.35 12.30
N GLU A 135 11.28 10.82 13.42
CA GLU A 135 12.20 11.96 13.43
C GLU A 135 13.46 11.75 12.59
N ASN A 136 13.94 10.50 12.50
CA ASN A 136 15.07 10.13 11.65
C ASN A 136 14.69 9.94 10.16
N GLY A 137 13.43 10.12 9.79
CA GLY A 137 12.97 10.00 8.42
C GLY A 137 12.87 8.57 7.87
N ARG A 138 13.22 7.53 8.65
CA ARG A 138 13.41 6.16 8.12
C ARG A 138 12.19 5.26 8.28
N LYS A 139 11.17 5.67 9.03
CA LYS A 139 10.01 4.85 9.35
C LYS A 139 8.73 5.64 9.17
N VAL A 140 7.77 5.02 8.50
CA VAL A 140 6.38 5.49 8.44
C VAL A 140 5.58 4.83 9.54
N ILE A 141 4.78 5.64 10.23
CA ILE A 141 3.88 5.20 11.28
C ILE A 141 2.47 5.52 10.79
N SER A 142 1.72 4.49 10.40
CA SER A 142 0.31 4.65 10.05
C SER A 142 -0.48 5.15 11.26
N LEU A 143 -1.30 6.17 11.05
CA LEU A 143 -2.16 6.76 12.07
C LEU A 143 -3.58 6.19 12.05
N ASN A 144 -3.81 5.06 11.38
CA ASN A 144 -5.13 4.41 11.23
C ASN A 144 -5.89 4.06 12.54
N ARG A 145 -5.39 4.48 13.72
CA ARG A 145 -6.05 4.38 15.03
C ARG A 145 -6.01 5.63 15.91
N ALA A 146 -5.33 6.70 15.52
CA ALA A 146 -5.19 7.89 16.36
C ALA A 146 -5.45 9.14 15.52
N LYS A 147 -6.56 9.83 15.82
CA LYS A 147 -6.94 11.13 15.24
C LYS A 147 -5.69 11.99 15.08
N ALA A 148 -5.23 12.23 13.85
CA ALA A 148 -4.17 13.19 13.64
C ALA A 148 -4.68 14.53 14.17
N LYS A 149 -3.92 15.17 15.06
CA LYS A 149 -4.24 16.52 15.51
C LYS A 149 -4.23 17.39 14.27
N LYS A 150 -5.36 18.05 13.97
CA LYS A 150 -5.47 19.03 12.89
C LYS A 150 -4.34 20.04 13.05
N LYS A 151 -3.32 19.94 12.20
CA LYS A 151 -2.24 20.94 12.15
C LYS A 151 -2.82 22.22 11.56
N LYS A 152 -2.21 23.37 11.90
CA LYS A 152 -2.63 24.71 11.45
C LYS A 152 -2.86 24.71 9.94
N TYR A 153 -3.88 25.44 9.48
CA TYR A 153 -4.47 25.49 8.11
C TYR A 153 -3.49 25.73 6.92
N HIS A 154 -2.18 25.86 7.16
CA HIS A 154 -1.15 25.99 6.12
C HIS A 154 0.06 25.07 6.33
N TYR A 155 -0.02 24.14 7.28
CA TYR A 155 1.06 23.17 7.46
C TYR A 155 0.83 21.93 6.58
N GLY A 156 -0.41 21.69 6.16
CA GLY A 156 -0.81 20.45 5.52
C GLY A 156 -0.78 19.26 6.48
N VAL A 157 -1.19 18.11 5.96
CA VAL A 157 -1.14 16.82 6.65
C VAL A 157 -0.41 15.79 5.81
N ASN A 158 0.06 14.77 6.49
CA ASN A 158 0.65 13.59 5.90
C ASN A 158 -0.44 12.52 5.76
N LYS A 159 -0.90 12.28 4.53
CA LYS A 159 -1.87 11.23 4.23
C LYS A 159 -1.68 10.67 2.83
N VAL A 160 -2.17 9.46 2.58
CA VAL A 160 -2.21 8.82 1.28
C VAL A 160 -3.66 8.52 0.96
N THR A 161 -4.11 8.89 -0.25
CA THR A 161 -5.40 8.44 -0.76
C THR A 161 -5.21 7.56 -1.99
N TYR A 162 -5.87 6.41 -1.97
CA TYR A 162 -5.89 5.46 -3.06
C TYR A 162 -7.07 5.72 -3.97
N HIS A 163 -6.81 5.75 -5.26
CA HIS A 163 -7.78 5.63 -6.35
C HIS A 163 -7.38 4.41 -7.18
N TRP A 164 -8.27 3.91 -8.03
CA TRP A 164 -8.01 2.66 -8.75
C TRP A 164 -6.76 2.73 -9.65
N ASN A 165 -6.46 3.90 -10.22
CA ASN A 165 -5.38 4.17 -11.19
C ASN A 165 -4.24 5.06 -10.69
N TYR A 166 -4.40 5.73 -9.55
CA TYR A 166 -3.36 6.60 -9.00
C TYR A 166 -3.38 6.62 -7.48
N ILE A 167 -2.26 7.03 -6.91
CA ILE A 167 -2.13 7.29 -5.49
C ILE A 167 -1.84 8.78 -5.31
N ARG A 168 -2.62 9.44 -4.46
CA ARG A 168 -2.33 10.81 -4.05
C ARG A 168 -1.61 10.81 -2.72
N ILE A 169 -0.44 11.42 -2.71
CA ILE A 169 0.41 11.53 -1.53
C ILE A 169 0.36 12.98 -1.06
N TYR A 170 -0.18 13.18 0.13
CA TYR A 170 -0.20 14.46 0.83
C TYR A 170 1.02 14.51 1.76
N MET A 171 1.82 15.55 1.60
CA MET A 171 3.03 15.83 2.38
C MET A 171 2.83 17.15 3.13
N ASP A 172 2.95 17.10 4.45
CA ASP A 172 3.01 18.30 5.25
C ASP A 172 4.27 19.12 4.93
N LYS A 173 4.28 20.39 5.35
CA LYS A 173 5.35 21.34 5.06
C LYS A 173 6.75 20.84 5.42
N LYS A 174 6.89 20.02 6.47
CA LYS A 174 8.18 19.45 6.88
C LYS A 174 8.62 18.35 5.92
N LEU A 175 7.71 17.45 5.56
CA LEU A 175 8.01 16.40 4.58
C LEU A 175 8.29 16.99 3.20
N THR A 176 7.52 18.00 2.78
CA THR A 176 7.79 18.74 1.53
C THR A 176 9.19 19.33 1.51
N LYS A 177 9.60 20.03 2.58
CA LYS A 177 10.96 20.57 2.69
C LYS A 177 12.02 19.48 2.58
N ALA A 178 11.84 18.36 3.29
CA ALA A 178 12.77 17.24 3.23
C ALA A 178 12.91 16.69 1.80
N VAL A 179 11.79 16.48 1.10
CA VAL A 179 11.79 15.98 -0.29
C VAL A 179 12.51 16.95 -1.23
N VAL A 180 12.22 18.25 -1.13
CA VAL A 180 12.85 19.28 -2.00
C VAL A 180 14.33 19.42 -1.72
N SER A 181 14.76 19.27 -0.46
CA SER A 181 16.17 19.26 -0.07
C SER A 181 16.90 17.94 -0.38
N GLY A 182 16.25 16.99 -1.06
CA GLY A 182 16.84 15.68 -1.41
C GLY A 182 16.92 14.68 -0.25
N VAL A 183 16.34 15.00 0.91
CA VAL A 183 16.21 14.08 2.05
C VAL A 183 15.01 13.17 1.81
N ILE A 184 15.23 12.15 0.97
CA ILE A 184 14.18 11.26 0.46
C ILE A 184 13.78 10.15 1.43
N GLY A 185 14.41 10.01 2.61
CA GLY A 185 14.14 8.89 3.53
C GLY A 185 12.66 8.75 3.89
N GLY A 186 11.99 9.87 4.18
CA GLY A 186 10.57 9.88 4.55
C GLY A 186 9.64 9.52 3.40
N LEU A 187 9.95 10.02 2.20
CA LEU A 187 9.22 9.68 0.98
C LEU A 187 9.46 8.23 0.55
N GLY A 188 10.70 7.73 0.69
CA GLY A 188 11.05 6.36 0.35
C GLY A 188 10.38 5.35 1.27
N ALA A 189 10.35 5.62 2.58
CA ALA A 189 9.60 4.81 3.53
C ALA A 189 8.09 4.83 3.23
N LEU A 190 7.54 5.98 2.82
CA LEU A 190 6.14 6.10 2.40
C LEU A 190 5.82 5.30 1.15
N VAL A 191 6.64 5.46 0.11
CA VAL A 191 6.47 4.75 -1.15
C VAL A 191 6.60 3.25 -0.91
N GLY A 192 7.58 2.81 -0.13
CA GLY A 192 7.76 1.41 0.22
C GLY A 192 6.60 0.83 1.04
N GLU A 193 5.93 1.64 1.86
CA GLU A 193 4.76 1.20 2.64
C GLU A 193 3.51 1.09 1.75
N TYR A 194 3.18 2.17 1.04
CA TYR A 194 1.88 2.36 0.41
C TYR A 194 1.83 2.09 -1.09
N VAL A 195 2.97 1.91 -1.76
CA VAL A 195 3.04 1.53 -3.18
C VAL A 195 3.66 0.13 -3.28
N THR A 196 2.99 -0.79 -3.98
CA THR A 196 3.50 -2.16 -4.17
C THR A 196 4.07 -2.39 -5.57
N GLY A 197 4.99 -3.36 -5.68
CA GLY A 197 5.51 -3.83 -6.96
C GLY A 197 6.46 -2.83 -7.65
N GLY A 198 6.64 -3.01 -8.97
CA GLY A 198 7.56 -2.21 -9.78
C GLY A 198 7.18 -0.74 -9.95
N ALA A 199 6.03 -0.30 -9.43
CA ALA A 199 5.66 1.11 -9.38
C ALA A 199 6.39 1.86 -8.25
N ALA A 200 6.69 1.18 -7.13
CA ALA A 200 7.37 1.79 -5.98
C ALA A 200 8.79 2.26 -6.31
N THR A 201 9.51 1.49 -7.15
CA THR A 201 10.90 1.79 -7.53
C THR A 201 11.03 3.08 -8.33
N VAL A 202 10.03 3.42 -9.14
CA VAL A 202 10.05 4.61 -10.01
C VAL A 202 9.43 5.83 -9.31
N ALA A 203 8.52 5.61 -8.37
CA ALA A 203 7.75 6.69 -7.74
C ALA A 203 8.63 7.78 -7.11
N ILE A 204 9.67 7.42 -6.34
CA ILE A 204 10.54 8.40 -5.67
C ILE A 204 11.26 9.30 -6.70
N ALA A 205 11.73 8.70 -7.79
CA ALA A 205 12.50 9.37 -8.83
C ALA A 205 11.66 10.37 -9.63
N VAL A 206 10.33 10.17 -9.72
CA VAL A 206 9.44 11.09 -10.44
C VAL A 206 8.73 12.08 -9.51
N ILE A 207 8.42 11.69 -8.27
CA ILE A 207 7.75 12.57 -7.29
C ILE A 207 8.68 13.69 -6.84
N THR A 208 9.92 13.36 -6.51
CA THR A 208 10.88 14.33 -5.96
C THR A 208 11.10 15.53 -6.89
N PRO A 209 11.47 15.36 -8.17
CA PRO A 209 11.64 16.49 -9.08
C PRO A 209 10.32 17.22 -9.36
N ALA A 210 9.19 16.51 -9.50
CA ALA A 210 7.90 17.16 -9.75
C ALA A 210 7.49 18.09 -8.60
N VAL A 211 7.70 17.66 -7.35
CA VAL A 211 7.44 18.48 -6.16
C VAL A 211 8.40 19.68 -6.11
N ALA A 212 9.69 19.45 -6.33
CA ALA A 212 10.69 20.52 -6.34
C ALA A 212 10.40 21.60 -7.40
N SER A 213 10.09 21.18 -8.63
CA SER A 213 9.71 22.10 -9.71
C SER A 213 8.43 22.87 -9.41
N TYR A 214 7.45 22.27 -8.72
CA TYR A 214 6.18 22.93 -8.40
C TYR A 214 6.30 23.98 -7.30
N VAL A 215 7.05 23.69 -6.23
CA VAL A 215 7.10 24.58 -5.06
C VAL A 215 8.12 25.71 -5.18
N GLY A 216 9.14 25.53 -6.02
CA GLY A 216 10.25 26.49 -6.17
C GLY A 216 10.92 26.84 -4.84
N ASP A 217 11.34 28.10 -4.70
CA ASP A 217 12.16 28.54 -3.56
C ASP A 217 11.36 28.80 -2.27
N SER A 218 10.03 28.79 -2.33
CA SER A 218 9.18 29.19 -1.20
C SER A 218 8.10 28.17 -0.85
N ILE A 219 8.45 27.24 0.04
CA ILE A 219 7.50 26.26 0.57
C ILE A 219 6.59 26.93 1.62
N LYS A 220 5.43 27.39 1.15
CA LYS A 220 4.43 28.10 1.98
C LYS A 220 3.57 27.14 2.78
N SER A 221 3.08 26.06 2.14
CA SER A 221 2.22 25.03 2.74
C SER A 221 2.76 23.61 2.54
N GLY A 222 2.02 22.60 2.99
CA GLY A 222 2.17 21.23 2.49
C GLY A 222 1.71 21.14 1.03
N VAL A 223 2.08 20.06 0.36
CA VAL A 223 1.69 19.77 -1.03
C VAL A 223 1.10 18.38 -1.14
N TRP A 224 0.31 18.16 -2.17
CA TRP A 224 -0.11 16.84 -2.59
C TRP A 224 0.39 16.56 -4.01
N VAL A 225 0.61 15.28 -4.32
CA VAL A 225 1.07 14.80 -5.62
C VAL A 225 0.30 13.56 -6.03
N ASP A 226 -0.17 13.52 -7.28
CA ASP A 226 -0.82 12.37 -7.88
C ASP A 226 0.21 11.55 -8.66
N TYR A 227 0.57 10.39 -8.12
CA TYR A 227 1.40 9.41 -8.81
C TYR A 227 0.50 8.41 -9.53
N ASN A 228 0.51 8.50 -10.86
CA ASN A 228 -0.27 7.63 -11.73
C ASN A 228 0.40 6.26 -11.85
N LEU A 229 -0.26 5.21 -11.36
CA LEU A 229 0.25 3.84 -11.36
C LEU A 229 0.28 3.24 -12.77
N PHE A 230 -0.56 3.78 -13.65
CA PHE A 230 -0.67 3.40 -15.04
C PHE A 230 0.59 3.78 -15.81
N ILE A 231 0.87 5.09 -15.89
CA ILE A 231 1.95 5.65 -16.71
C ILE A 231 3.25 5.86 -15.92
N ARG A 232 3.23 5.56 -14.61
CA ARG A 232 4.35 5.71 -13.66
C ARG A 232 4.94 7.13 -13.64
N ARG A 233 4.08 8.13 -13.71
CA ARG A 233 4.44 9.56 -13.73
C ARG A 233 3.60 10.35 -12.73
N VAL A 234 4.06 11.55 -12.43
CA VAL A 234 3.26 12.53 -11.72
C VAL A 234 2.32 13.22 -12.70
N ASN A 235 1.02 13.18 -12.43
CA ASN A 235 0.02 13.85 -13.28
C ASN A 235 -0.33 15.24 -12.77
N ARG A 236 -0.40 15.39 -11.44
CA ARG A 236 -0.83 16.63 -10.79
C ARG A 236 -0.03 16.85 -9.51
N VAL A 237 0.26 18.12 -9.23
CA VAL A 237 0.83 18.59 -7.98
C VAL A 237 0.03 19.81 -7.54
N GLY A 238 -0.24 19.95 -6.25
CA GLY A 238 -0.95 21.11 -5.73
C GLY A 238 -0.63 21.41 -4.28
N TRP A 239 -0.94 22.62 -3.85
CA TRP A 239 -0.89 23.00 -2.44
C TRP A 239 -2.03 22.34 -1.64
N GLN A 240 -1.75 22.09 -0.36
CA GLN A 240 -2.75 21.76 0.66
C GLN A 240 -3.25 23.01 1.37
#